data_AF-C0H6M5-F1
#
_entry.id   AF-C0H6M5-F1
#
_cell.length_a   1.000
_cell.length_b   1.000
_cell.length_c   1.000
_cell.angle_alpha   90.00
_cell.angle_beta   90.00
_cell.angle_gamma   90.00
#
_symmetry.space_group_name_H-M   'P 1'
#
loop_
_entity.id
_entity.type
_entity.pdbx_description
1 polymer ?
#
loop_
_entity_poly.entity_id
_entity_poly.type
_entity_poly.pdbx_seq_one_letter_code
_entity_poly.pdbx_strand_id
1 'polypeptide(L)'
;MIEEQEISILLCTLAVFYAVHAQQHSINDPIPIIRYESDGPNPDGSYKWLYETGNEINAEETGYVKNFGKGEGEEVQVAEGKFSYKAPDGSLIALSYIADENGFQPQGDHLPTPPPIPPAIQKALDYLKTLPPSAQDSSNSQGQYQQPAPFKPRGRF
;
A
#
# COMPACT_ATOMS: atom_id res chain seq x y z
N MET A 1 14.36 36.51 52.57
CA MET A 1 15.23 35.32 52.48
C MET A 1 14.30 34.19 52.13
N ILE A 2 14.21 33.84 50.84
CA ILE A 2 13.45 32.66 50.39
C ILE A 2 14.46 31.51 50.49
N GLU A 3 14.11 30.48 51.27
CA GLU A 3 15.01 29.39 51.63
C GLU A 3 15.10 28.39 50.46
N GLU A 4 16.28 27.83 50.20
CA GLU A 4 16.58 26.97 49.02
C GLU A 4 15.58 25.81 48.81
N GLN A 5 14.94 25.33 49.90
CA GLN A 5 13.91 24.30 49.86
C GLN A 5 12.63 24.76 49.14
N GLU A 6 12.27 26.03 49.26
CA GLU A 6 11.06 26.57 48.62
C GLU A 6 11.25 26.73 47.11
N ILE A 7 12.45 27.09 46.66
CA ILE A 7 12.77 27.21 45.22
C ILE A 7 12.70 25.84 44.53
N SER A 8 13.23 24.79 45.18
CA SER A 8 13.18 23.42 44.63
C SER A 8 11.75 22.88 44.53
N ILE A 9 10.92 23.10 45.55
CA ILE A 9 9.51 22.70 45.52
C ILE A 9 8.77 23.47 44.40
N LEU A 10 9.02 24.77 44.27
CA LEU A 10 8.39 25.60 43.24
C LEU A 10 8.78 25.16 41.83
N LEU A 11 10.07 24.87 41.58
CA LEU A 11 10.54 24.32 40.31
C LEU A 11 9.96 22.93 40.00
N CYS A 12 9.88 22.04 41.00
CA CYS A 12 9.27 20.72 40.84
C CYS A 12 7.78 20.83 40.49
N THR A 13 7.01 21.68 41.18
CA THR A 13 5.58 21.87 40.86
C THR A 13 5.38 22.46 39.47
N LEU A 14 6.23 23.41 39.04
CA LEU A 14 6.13 24.01 37.71
C LEU A 14 6.49 23.02 36.60
N ALA A 15 7.48 22.15 36.82
CA ALA A 15 7.82 21.07 35.90
C ALA A 15 6.71 19.99 35.82
N VAL A 16 6.10 19.61 36.94
CA VAL A 16 4.97 18.67 36.97
C VAL A 16 3.74 19.27 36.29
N PHE A 17 3.45 20.56 36.50
CA PHE A 17 2.36 21.25 35.80
C PHE A 17 2.59 21.28 34.28
N TYR A 18 3.80 21.59 33.81
CA TYR A 18 4.13 21.54 32.38
C TYR A 18 4.00 20.14 31.79
N ALA A 19 4.46 19.11 32.51
CA ALA A 19 4.34 17.72 32.06
C ALA A 19 2.88 17.23 31.99
N VAL A 20 2.03 17.63 32.96
CA VAL A 20 0.60 17.27 32.97
C VAL A 20 -0.18 18.00 31.87
N HIS A 21 0.18 19.23 31.51
CA HIS A 21 -0.49 19.96 30.41
C HIS A 21 -0.12 19.44 29.01
N ALA A 22 0.95 18.65 28.87
CA ALA A 22 1.45 18.24 27.56
C ALA A 22 0.63 17.13 26.89
N GLN A 23 -0.27 16.43 27.59
CA GLN A 23 -1.01 15.30 27.03
C GLN A 23 -2.45 15.23 27.55
N GLN A 24 -3.32 16.06 27.00
CA GLN A 24 -4.77 15.86 27.13
C GLN A 24 -5.46 16.22 25.82
N HIS A 25 -5.31 15.36 24.80
CA HIS A 25 -6.23 15.36 23.68
C HIS A 25 -7.52 14.68 24.16
N SER A 26 -8.60 15.45 24.28
CA SER A 26 -9.92 14.90 24.62
C SER A 26 -10.38 14.00 23.47
N ILE A 27 -11.02 12.87 23.78
CA ILE A 27 -11.55 11.93 22.77
C ILE A 27 -12.61 12.60 21.86
N ASN A 28 -13.11 13.78 22.23
CA ASN A 28 -14.14 14.52 21.52
C ASN A 28 -13.62 15.73 20.71
N ASP A 29 -12.33 16.03 20.76
CA ASP A 29 -11.79 17.15 19.97
C ASP A 29 -11.57 16.70 18.52
N PRO A 30 -11.96 17.50 17.51
CA PRO A 30 -11.65 17.21 16.12
C PRO A 30 -10.13 17.11 15.92
N ILE A 31 -9.69 16.03 15.27
CA ILE A 31 -8.27 15.87 14.90
C ILE A 31 -7.97 16.84 13.75
N PRO A 32 -6.98 17.75 13.91
CA PRO A 32 -6.66 18.72 12.87
C PRO A 32 -5.93 18.08 11.69
N ILE A 33 -6.07 18.67 10.50
CA ILE A 33 -5.16 18.43 9.37
C ILE A 33 -3.97 19.37 9.53
N ILE A 34 -2.77 18.82 9.63
CA ILE A 34 -1.53 19.59 9.83
C ILE A 34 -0.82 19.91 8.51
N ARG A 35 -1.04 19.08 7.48
CA ARG A 35 -0.55 19.31 6.12
C ARG A 35 -1.56 18.79 5.11
N TYR A 36 -1.72 19.53 4.02
CA TYR A 36 -2.52 19.12 2.87
C TYR A 36 -1.88 19.71 1.61
N GLU A 37 -1.65 18.87 0.61
CA GLU A 37 -1.26 19.29 -0.73
C GLU A 37 -2.13 18.57 -1.75
N SER A 38 -2.49 19.28 -2.81
CA SER A 38 -3.22 18.71 -3.94
C SER A 38 -2.80 19.44 -5.20
N ASP A 39 -2.48 18.66 -6.23
CA ASP A 39 -2.07 19.10 -7.55
C ASP A 39 -2.79 18.26 -8.62
N GLY A 40 -3.25 18.94 -9.67
CA GLY A 40 -4.07 18.36 -10.72
C GLY A 40 -5.58 18.29 -10.40
N PRO A 41 -6.36 17.51 -11.18
CA PRO A 41 -5.90 16.71 -12.33
C PRO A 41 -5.32 17.60 -13.43
N ASN A 42 -4.15 17.20 -13.92
CA ASN A 42 -3.43 17.86 -14.99
C ASN A 42 -4.03 17.47 -16.35
N PRO A 43 -3.76 18.25 -17.42
CA PRO A 43 -4.27 17.94 -18.76
C PRO A 43 -3.82 16.59 -19.32
N ASP A 44 -2.75 16.00 -18.80
CA ASP A 44 -2.21 14.68 -19.15
C ASP A 44 -2.80 13.54 -18.29
N GLY A 45 -3.78 13.84 -17.45
CA GLY A 45 -4.40 12.88 -16.53
C GLY A 45 -3.59 12.57 -15.28
N SER A 46 -2.44 13.23 -15.08
CA SER A 46 -1.67 13.09 -13.84
C SER A 46 -2.28 13.88 -12.69
N TYR A 47 -2.08 13.42 -11.46
CA TYR A 47 -2.46 14.14 -10.26
C TYR A 47 -1.59 13.72 -9.08
N LYS A 48 -1.57 14.53 -8.03
CA LYS A 48 -0.93 14.19 -6.76
C LYS A 48 -1.71 14.80 -5.60
N TRP A 49 -1.83 14.06 -4.50
CA TRP A 49 -2.33 14.63 -3.26
C TRP A 49 -1.61 13.99 -2.06
N LEU A 50 -1.59 14.71 -0.95
CA LEU A 50 -1.21 14.17 0.35
C LEU A 50 -1.93 14.90 1.47
N TYR A 51 -2.09 14.23 2.60
CA TYR A 51 -2.46 14.86 3.85
C TYR A 51 -1.79 14.21 5.06
N GLU A 52 -1.61 15.02 6.08
CA GLU A 52 -1.10 14.62 7.39
C GLU A 52 -2.05 15.17 8.45
N THR A 53 -2.35 14.36 9.46
CA THR A 53 -3.26 14.70 10.57
C THR A 53 -2.51 14.84 11.88
N GLY A 54 -3.09 15.56 12.84
CA GLY A 54 -2.49 15.78 14.16
C GLY A 54 -2.30 14.52 15.00
N ASN A 55 -2.96 13.41 14.64
CA ASN A 55 -2.77 12.10 15.27
C ASN A 55 -1.92 11.15 14.41
N GLU A 56 -1.07 11.69 13.53
CA GLU A 56 -0.08 10.95 12.74
C GLU A 56 -0.66 9.96 11.72
N ILE A 57 -1.89 10.19 11.26
CA ILE A 57 -2.38 9.56 10.02
C ILE A 57 -1.78 10.33 8.84
N ASN A 58 -1.08 9.62 7.97
CA ASN A 58 -0.48 10.16 6.76
C ASN A 58 -0.99 9.38 5.54
N ALA A 59 -1.34 10.08 4.48
CA ALA A 59 -1.74 9.49 3.22
C ALA A 59 -1.18 10.31 2.06
N GLU A 60 -0.66 9.64 1.04
CA GLU A 60 -0.21 10.26 -0.21
C GLU A 60 -0.55 9.36 -1.40
N GLU A 61 -0.87 9.98 -2.53
CA GLU A 61 -1.09 9.27 -3.79
C GLU A 61 -0.63 10.14 -4.96
N THR A 62 -0.07 9.50 -5.97
CA THR A 62 0.18 10.08 -7.29
C THR A 62 -0.45 9.17 -8.32
N GLY A 63 -1.18 9.75 -9.27
CA GLY A 63 -1.76 9.00 -10.38
C GLY A 63 -1.32 9.56 -11.73
N TYR A 64 -1.37 8.70 -12.74
CA TYR A 64 -1.04 9.02 -14.13
C TYR A 64 -1.73 8.05 -15.08
N VAL A 65 -1.87 8.42 -16.35
CA VAL A 65 -2.48 7.57 -17.38
C VAL A 65 -1.40 6.97 -18.27
N LYS A 66 -1.24 5.65 -18.26
CA LYS A 66 -0.45 4.92 -19.26
C LYS A 66 -1.16 5.05 -20.61
N ASN A 67 -0.39 5.23 -21.69
CA ASN A 67 -0.88 5.38 -23.06
C ASN A 67 -1.85 6.57 -23.26
N PHE A 68 -1.70 7.65 -22.50
CA PHE A 68 -2.55 8.84 -22.62
C PHE A 68 -2.64 9.35 -24.07
N GLY A 69 -3.86 9.63 -24.53
CA GLY A 69 -4.16 10.12 -25.87
C GLY A 69 -4.24 9.03 -26.95
N LYS A 70 -4.16 7.74 -26.59
CA LYS A 70 -4.31 6.61 -27.53
C LYS A 70 -5.78 6.22 -27.77
N GLY A 71 -6.71 6.72 -26.95
CA GLY A 71 -8.14 6.48 -27.09
C GLY A 71 -8.69 5.52 -26.05
N GLU A 72 -10.02 5.56 -25.87
CA GLU A 72 -10.74 4.74 -24.89
C GLU A 72 -10.47 3.25 -25.13
N GLY A 73 -9.92 2.57 -24.11
CA GLY A 73 -9.63 1.13 -24.12
C GLY A 73 -8.14 0.76 -24.23
N GLU A 74 -7.27 1.68 -24.66
CA GLU A 74 -5.81 1.51 -24.59
C GLU A 74 -5.17 2.26 -23.41
N GLU A 75 -5.89 3.26 -22.90
CA GLU A 75 -5.52 4.06 -21.74
C GLU A 75 -5.74 3.26 -20.45
N VAL A 76 -4.75 3.29 -19.57
CA VAL A 76 -4.84 2.68 -18.24
C VAL A 76 -4.50 3.70 -17.18
N GLN A 77 -5.45 3.97 -16.29
CA GLN A 77 -5.19 4.77 -15.10
C GLN A 77 -4.33 3.97 -14.12
N VAL A 78 -3.24 4.59 -13.68
CA VAL A 78 -2.38 4.07 -12.62
C VAL A 78 -2.46 5.01 -11.42
N ALA A 79 -2.48 4.44 -10.22
CA ALA A 79 -2.34 5.17 -8.96
C ALA A 79 -1.34 4.45 -8.05
N GLU A 80 -0.40 5.21 -7.50
CA GLU A 80 0.59 4.73 -6.55
C GLU A 80 0.45 5.56 -5.28
N GLY A 81 0.34 4.90 -4.14
CA GLY A 81 0.11 5.61 -2.89
C GLY A 81 0.67 4.91 -1.66
N LYS A 82 0.69 5.67 -0.57
CA LYS A 82 1.08 5.21 0.74
C LYS A 82 0.10 5.72 1.79
N PHE A 83 -0.11 4.90 2.80
CA PHE A 83 -0.96 5.20 3.94
C PHE A 83 -0.27 4.71 5.22
N SER A 84 -0.32 5.49 6.28
CA SER A 84 0.18 5.06 7.60
C SER A 84 -0.62 5.66 8.74
N TYR A 85 -0.67 4.94 9.85
CA TYR A 85 -1.26 5.40 11.12
C TYR A 85 -0.61 4.68 12.31
N LYS A 86 -0.69 5.29 13.50
CA LYS A 86 -0.34 4.62 14.76
C LYS A 86 -1.51 3.78 15.27
N ALA A 87 -1.28 2.49 15.45
CA ALA A 87 -2.23 1.58 16.08
C ALA A 87 -2.32 1.83 17.60
N PRO A 88 -3.39 1.34 18.28
CA PRO A 88 -3.59 1.56 19.71
C PRO A 88 -2.47 1.02 20.62
N ASP A 89 -1.68 0.06 20.14
CA ASP A 89 -0.51 -0.51 20.80
C ASP A 89 0.76 0.34 20.61
N GLY A 90 0.69 1.44 19.86
CA GLY A 90 1.80 2.31 19.50
C GLY A 90 2.59 1.86 18.27
N SER A 91 2.26 0.71 17.68
CA SER A 91 2.90 0.21 16.46
C SER A 91 2.52 1.08 15.26
N LEU A 92 3.49 1.38 14.39
CA LEU A 92 3.22 2.06 13.13
C LEU A 92 2.70 1.04 12.11
N ILE A 93 1.46 1.20 11.66
CA ILE A 93 0.92 0.44 10.55
C ILE A 93 1.11 1.26 9.28
N ALA A 94 1.81 0.67 8.31
CA ALA A 94 2.07 1.28 7.01
C ALA A 94 1.63 0.35 5.88
N LEU A 95 1.18 0.97 4.80
CA LEU A 95 0.70 0.36 3.57
C LEU A 95 1.25 1.17 2.39
N SER A 96 1.80 0.51 1.39
CA SER A 96 2.03 1.06 0.06
C SER A 96 1.25 0.27 -0.98
N TYR A 97 0.84 0.89 -2.07
CA TYR A 97 0.10 0.20 -3.12
C TYR A 97 0.41 0.74 -4.50
N ILE A 98 0.16 -0.12 -5.48
CA ILE A 98 0.03 0.24 -6.89
C ILE A 98 -1.34 -0.28 -7.34
N ALA A 99 -2.11 0.57 -8.00
CA ALA A 99 -3.35 0.23 -8.66
C ALA A 99 -3.19 0.47 -10.16
N ASP A 100 -3.27 -0.59 -10.96
CA ASP A 100 -3.10 -0.52 -12.41
C ASP A 100 -3.99 -1.57 -13.13
N GLU A 101 -3.67 -1.92 -14.38
CA GLU A 101 -4.38 -2.96 -15.15
C GLU A 101 -4.47 -4.33 -14.44
N ASN A 102 -3.58 -4.62 -13.50
CA ASN A 102 -3.56 -5.86 -12.73
C ASN A 102 -4.35 -5.74 -11.41
N GLY A 103 -5.06 -4.62 -11.20
CA GLY A 103 -5.83 -4.34 -10.00
C GLY A 103 -4.99 -3.70 -8.89
N PHE A 104 -5.53 -3.75 -7.66
CA PHE A 104 -4.93 -3.17 -6.48
C PHE A 104 -3.93 -4.14 -5.83
N GLN A 105 -2.68 -3.70 -5.68
CA GLN A 105 -1.56 -4.52 -5.21
C GLN A 105 -0.96 -3.90 -3.93
N PRO A 106 -1.55 -4.18 -2.75
CA PRO A 106 -1.09 -3.64 -1.48
C PRO A 106 0.14 -4.38 -0.94
N GLN A 107 1.02 -3.64 -0.26
CA GLN A 107 2.20 -4.14 0.43
C GLN A 107 2.27 -3.51 1.83
N GLY A 108 2.40 -4.35 2.85
CA GLY A 108 2.52 -3.92 4.24
C GLY A 108 2.66 -5.13 5.17
N ASP A 109 3.42 -4.98 6.25
CA ASP A 109 3.77 -6.09 7.16
C ASP A 109 2.55 -6.68 7.88
N HIS A 110 1.47 -5.91 7.98
CA HIS A 110 0.21 -6.30 8.62
C HIS A 110 -0.73 -7.10 7.69
N LEU A 111 -0.37 -7.24 6.41
CA LEU A 111 -1.21 -7.96 5.45
C LEU A 111 -1.04 -9.48 5.60
N PRO A 112 -2.11 -10.26 5.36
CA PRO A 112 -2.00 -11.71 5.35
C PRO A 112 -1.01 -12.19 4.27
N THR A 113 0.01 -12.95 4.68
CA THR A 113 0.90 -13.62 3.73
C THR A 113 0.33 -14.99 3.37
N PRO A 114 0.50 -15.46 2.12
CA PRO A 114 0.22 -16.85 1.76
C PRO A 114 0.97 -17.83 2.69
N PRO A 115 0.42 -19.02 2.95
CA PRO A 115 1.12 -20.02 3.75
C PRO A 115 2.46 -20.40 3.08
N PRO A 116 3.46 -20.83 3.87
CA PRO A 116 4.75 -21.24 3.34
C PRO A 116 4.60 -22.40 2.35
N ILE A 117 5.48 -22.43 1.34
CA ILE A 117 5.51 -23.50 0.33
C ILE A 117 5.71 -24.85 1.03
N PRO A 118 4.89 -25.88 0.74
CA PRO A 118 5.08 -27.23 1.29
C PRO A 118 6.48 -27.79 1.03
N PRO A 119 7.12 -28.47 2.01
CA PRO A 119 8.49 -28.97 1.87
C PRO A 119 8.72 -29.90 0.67
N ALA A 120 7.70 -30.65 0.26
CA ALA A 120 7.79 -31.52 -0.92
C ALA A 120 7.95 -30.72 -2.22
N ILE A 121 7.24 -29.59 -2.35
CA ILE A 121 7.35 -28.69 -3.50
C ILE A 121 8.71 -28.01 -3.49
N GLN A 122 9.19 -27.57 -2.32
CA GLN A 122 10.54 -26.99 -2.20
C GLN A 122 11.62 -27.99 -2.66
N LYS A 123 11.56 -29.25 -2.19
CA LYS A 123 12.49 -30.30 -2.63
C LYS A 123 12.43 -30.55 -4.13
N ALA A 124 11.24 -30.52 -4.72
CA ALA A 124 11.09 -30.68 -6.17
C ALA A 124 11.73 -29.52 -6.93
N LEU A 125 11.53 -28.27 -6.49
CA LEU A 125 12.16 -27.09 -7.08
C LEU A 125 13.69 -27.13 -6.96
N ASP A 126 14.21 -27.53 -5.79
CA ASP A 126 15.65 -27.69 -5.56
C ASP A 126 16.24 -28.76 -6.50
N TYR A 127 15.56 -29.90 -6.65
CA TYR A 127 15.96 -30.94 -7.60
C TYR A 127 15.97 -30.43 -9.05
N LEU A 128 14.90 -29.76 -9.50
CA LEU A 128 14.82 -29.20 -10.85
C LEU A 128 15.96 -28.22 -11.14
N LYS A 129 16.36 -27.41 -10.15
CA LYS A 129 17.50 -26.47 -10.26
C LYS A 129 18.85 -27.17 -10.43
N THR A 130 18.98 -28.41 -9.96
CA THR A 130 20.22 -29.20 -10.11
C THR A 130 20.31 -29.96 -11.43
N LEU A 131 19.23 -29.99 -12.21
CA LEU A 131 19.24 -30.66 -13.50
C LEU A 131 20.11 -29.87 -14.50
N PRO A 132 20.89 -30.55 -15.35
CA PRO A 132 21.56 -29.89 -16.47
C PRO A 132 20.52 -29.25 -17.40
N PRO A 133 20.88 -28.21 -18.18
CA PRO A 133 20.00 -27.66 -19.19
C PRO A 133 19.52 -28.79 -20.10
N SER A 134 18.23 -29.12 -20.02
CA SER A 134 17.63 -30.09 -20.91
C SER A 134 17.66 -29.52 -22.32
N ALA A 135 18.19 -30.27 -23.29
CA ALA A 135 18.23 -29.90 -24.72
C ALA A 135 16.83 -29.87 -25.39
N GLN A 136 15.77 -29.63 -24.61
CA GLN A 136 14.36 -29.62 -25.00
C GLN A 136 13.75 -28.24 -24.76
N ASP A 137 14.49 -27.18 -25.09
CA ASP A 137 13.99 -25.79 -25.05
C ASP A 137 13.59 -25.24 -26.43
N SER A 138 13.43 -26.09 -27.45
CA SER A 138 13.08 -25.66 -28.81
C SER A 138 11.78 -26.25 -29.38
N SER A 139 10.95 -26.96 -28.60
CA SER A 139 9.68 -27.48 -29.15
C SER A 139 8.58 -27.78 -28.12
N ASN A 140 8.08 -26.78 -27.39
CA ASN A 140 6.64 -26.71 -27.10
C ASN A 140 6.26 -25.41 -26.39
N SER A 141 5.99 -24.38 -27.19
CA SER A 141 5.08 -23.29 -26.81
C SER A 141 3.90 -23.32 -27.78
N GLN A 142 3.19 -24.45 -27.84
CA GLN A 142 1.83 -24.50 -28.34
C GLN A 142 1.03 -25.34 -27.35
N GLY A 143 0.38 -24.66 -26.40
CA GLY A 143 -0.84 -25.22 -25.82
C GLY A 143 -1.80 -25.46 -26.98
N GLN A 144 -1.98 -26.72 -27.37
CA GLN A 144 -3.07 -27.11 -28.25
C GLN A 144 -4.37 -26.84 -27.47
N TYR A 145 -4.94 -25.66 -27.64
CA TYR A 145 -6.37 -25.51 -27.52
C TYR A 145 -6.96 -26.42 -28.58
N GLN A 146 -7.44 -27.59 -28.19
CA GLN A 146 -8.29 -28.39 -29.06
C GLN A 146 -9.56 -27.54 -29.26
N GLN A 147 -9.60 -26.79 -30.35
CA GLN A 147 -10.76 -26.00 -30.70
C GLN A 147 -11.93 -26.98 -30.80
N PRO A 148 -13.00 -26.84 -29.99
CA PRO A 148 -14.14 -27.71 -30.10
C PRO A 148 -14.68 -27.62 -31.53
N ALA A 149 -15.14 -28.77 -32.07
CA ALA A 149 -15.57 -28.88 -33.45
C ALA A 149 -16.51 -27.71 -33.84
N PRO A 150 -16.38 -27.15 -35.05
CA PRO A 150 -17.23 -26.05 -35.49
C PRO A 150 -18.70 -26.47 -35.36
N PHE A 151 -19.49 -25.63 -34.69
CA PHE A 151 -20.93 -25.85 -34.55
C PHE A 151 -21.55 -25.98 -35.94
N LYS A 152 -22.09 -27.16 -36.25
CA LYS A 152 -22.85 -27.40 -37.48
C LYS A 152 -24.28 -26.93 -37.21
N PRO A 153 -24.75 -25.82 -37.81
CA PRO A 153 -26.14 -25.42 -37.64
C PRO A 153 -27.02 -26.53 -38.20
N ARG A 154 -27.89 -27.11 -37.36
CA ARG A 154 -28.99 -27.94 -37.85
C ARG A 154 -29.96 -27.02 -38.60
N GLY A 155 -30.28 -27.41 -39.83
CA GLY A 155 -31.08 -26.60 -40.75
C GLY A 155 -32.40 -26.12 -40.12
N ARG A 156 -32.81 -24.94 -40.57
CA ARG A 156 -34.13 -24.33 -40.33
C ARG A 156 -35.26 -25.36 -40.47
N PHE A 157 -36.16 -25.34 -39.50
CA PHE A 157 -37.58 -25.58 -39.75
C PHE A 157 -38.25 -24.21 -39.92
#